data_AF-A0AA51I7W2-F1
#
_entry.id   AF-A0AA51I7W2-F1
#
_cell.length_a   1.000
_cell.length_b   1.000
_cell.length_c   1.000
_cell.angle_alpha   90.00
_cell.angle_beta   90.00
_cell.angle_gamma   90.00
#
_symmetry.space_group_name_H-M   'P 1'
#
loop_
_entity.id
_entity.type
_entity.pdbx_description
1 polymer ?
#
loop_
_entity_poly.entity_id
_entity_poly.type
_entity_poly.pdbx_seq_one_letter_code
_entity_poly.pdbx_strand_id
1 'polypeptide(L)'
;MSLQWTLIATFLYSEIAFVLLLTLPIASPSKWNRFFKSKFLAYIRAQASMYFVVLVSVLILCLLDAIREMQKYSSTDSSDHQHLDAEMQGNMRLFRAQRNFYISGIALFLLVVIRRMIQMTCELAALYAQSEANFRQAQSATVAA
;
A
#
# COMPACT_ATOMS: atom_id res chain seq x y z
N MET A 1 16.82 11.49 9.17
CA MET A 1 15.71 11.87 8.25
C MET A 1 14.76 12.78 9.00
N SER A 2 13.99 13.64 8.32
CA SER A 2 12.92 14.36 9.02
C SER A 2 11.88 13.36 9.56
N LEU A 3 11.16 13.76 10.61
CA LEU A 3 10.14 12.93 11.24
C LEU A 3 9.09 12.44 10.22
N GLN A 4 8.68 13.31 9.30
CA GLN A 4 7.75 12.97 8.20
C GLN A 4 8.23 11.77 7.38
N TRP A 5 9.49 11.77 6.90
CA TRP A 5 10.00 10.70 6.04
C TRP A 5 10.20 9.40 6.82
N THR A 6 10.50 9.48 8.13
CA THR A 6 10.54 8.30 9.00
C THR A 6 9.14 7.67 9.13
N LEU A 7 8.09 8.47 9.33
CA LEU A 7 6.72 7.95 9.39
C LEU A 7 6.29 7.27 8.09
N ILE A 8 6.59 7.88 6.93
CA ILE A 8 6.27 7.29 5.62
C ILE A 8 7.06 5.99 5.41
N ALA A 9 8.33 5.94 5.82
CA ALA A 9 9.13 4.72 5.74
C ALA A 9 8.59 3.60 6.66
N THR A 10 8.20 3.93 7.89
CA THR A 10 7.55 2.96 8.80
C THR A 10 6.24 2.45 8.21
N PHE A 11 5.44 3.34 7.62
CA PHE A 11 4.23 2.96 6.91
C PHE A 11 4.54 1.98 5.76
N LEU A 12 5.49 2.31 4.90
CA LEU A 12 5.94 1.43 3.81
C LEU A 12 6.39 0.05 4.32
N TYR A 13 7.17 -0.02 5.40
CA TYR A 13 7.58 -1.31 5.96
C TYR A 13 6.40 -2.13 6.48
N SER A 14 5.40 -1.47 7.07
CA SER A 14 4.17 -2.15 7.48
C SER A 14 3.38 -2.69 6.28
N GLU A 15 3.35 -1.97 5.16
CA GLU A 15 2.71 -2.40 3.92
C GLU A 15 3.41 -3.63 3.33
N ILE A 16 4.75 -3.60 3.24
CA ILE A 16 5.54 -4.73 2.75
C ILE A 16 5.27 -5.97 3.62
N ALA A 17 5.32 -5.83 4.94
CA ALA A 17 5.03 -6.93 5.86
C ALA A 17 3.61 -7.48 5.66
N PHE A 18 2.62 -6.60 5.45
CA PHE A 18 1.23 -7.00 5.23
C PHE A 18 1.02 -7.70 3.89
N VAL A 19 1.65 -7.22 2.81
CA VAL A 19 1.62 -7.89 1.50
C VAL A 19 2.25 -9.27 1.60
N LEU A 20 3.43 -9.39 2.19
CA LEU A 20 4.10 -10.68 2.39
C LEU A 20 3.21 -11.66 3.17
N LEU A 21 2.60 -11.19 4.25
CA LEU A 21 1.66 -11.96 5.07
C LEU A 21 0.45 -12.46 4.27
N LEU A 22 -0.09 -11.63 3.37
CA LEU A 22 -1.23 -12.00 2.52
C LEU A 22 -0.85 -12.89 1.33
N THR A 23 0.36 -12.75 0.79
CA THR A 23 0.83 -13.56 -0.35
C THR A 23 1.28 -14.96 0.06
N LEU A 24 1.80 -15.11 1.28
CA LEU A 24 2.23 -16.42 1.76
C LEU A 24 1.01 -17.29 2.08
N PRO A 25 1.05 -18.60 1.78
CA PRO A 25 -0.05 -19.54 2.01
C PRO A 25 -0.22 -19.90 3.50
N ILE A 26 -0.03 -18.94 4.41
CA ILE A 26 -0.09 -19.14 5.87
C ILE A 26 -1.53 -19.39 6.33
N ALA A 27 -2.52 -18.75 5.69
CA ALA A 27 -3.93 -18.89 6.05
C ALA A 27 -4.81 -19.06 4.81
N SER A 28 -5.82 -19.94 4.92
CA SER A 28 -6.80 -20.12 3.86
C SER A 28 -7.68 -18.86 3.69
N PRO A 29 -8.21 -18.60 2.49
CA PRO A 29 -9.08 -17.46 2.22
C PRO A 29 -10.26 -17.35 3.21
N SER A 30 -10.81 -18.48 3.67
CA SER A 30 -11.89 -18.51 4.66
C SER A 30 -11.46 -17.99 6.04
N LYS A 31 -10.22 -18.26 6.48
CA LYS A 31 -9.68 -17.73 7.75
C LYS A 31 -9.47 -16.23 7.65
N TRP A 32 -8.89 -15.77 6.54
CA TRP A 32 -8.74 -14.35 6.23
C TRP A 32 -10.09 -13.62 6.17
N ASN A 33 -11.07 -14.19 5.47
CA ASN A 33 -12.41 -13.61 5.37
C ASN A 33 -13.12 -13.53 6.74
N ARG A 34 -12.93 -14.52 7.62
CA ARG A 34 -13.46 -14.46 8.99
C ARG A 34 -12.81 -13.34 9.81
N PHE A 35 -11.50 -13.13 9.65
CA PHE A 35 -10.78 -12.00 10.25
C PHE A 35 -11.28 -10.66 9.67
N PHE A 36 -11.38 -10.57 8.34
CA PHE A 36 -11.82 -9.36 7.62
C PHE A 36 -13.30 -8.99 7.84
N LYS A 37 -14.17 -9.97 8.12
CA LYS A 37 -15.59 -9.75 8.44
C LYS A 37 -15.89 -9.67 9.94
N SER A 38 -14.88 -9.65 10.80
CA SER A 38 -15.09 -9.43 12.24
C SER A 38 -15.82 -8.10 12.50
N LYS A 39 -16.62 -8.03 13.57
CA LYS A 39 -17.39 -6.81 13.94
C LYS A 39 -16.51 -5.56 14.03
N PHE A 40 -15.26 -5.75 14.43
CA PHE A 40 -14.24 -4.70 14.45
C PHE A 40 -13.93 -4.14 13.05
N LEU A 41 -13.77 -5.01 12.03
CA LEU A 41 -13.49 -4.57 10.67
C LEU A 41 -14.72 -4.06 9.93
N ALA A 42 -15.93 -4.50 10.29
CA ALA A 42 -17.17 -3.94 9.74
C ALA A 42 -17.31 -2.44 10.06
N TYR A 43 -16.96 -2.04 11.29
CA TYR A 43 -16.91 -0.64 11.70
C TYR A 43 -15.81 0.14 10.95
N ILE A 44 -14.62 -0.46 10.82
CA ILE A 44 -13.52 0.14 10.05
C ILE A 44 -13.90 0.31 8.58
N ARG A 45 -14.64 -0.64 7.98
CA ARG A 45 -15.02 -0.61 6.56
C ARG A 45 -15.85 0.62 6.18
N ALA A 46 -16.71 1.11 7.07
CA ALA A 46 -17.52 2.30 6.83
C ALA A 46 -16.66 3.57 6.70
N GLN A 47 -15.58 3.68 7.48
CA GLN A 47 -14.67 4.82 7.48
C GLN A 47 -13.42 4.59 6.60
N ALA A 48 -13.12 3.34 6.23
CA ALA A 48 -11.93 2.95 5.49
C ALA A 48 -11.83 3.63 4.13
N SER A 49 -12.97 3.89 3.48
CA SER A 49 -12.96 4.62 2.20
C SER A 49 -12.43 6.05 2.37
N MET A 50 -12.86 6.75 3.42
CA MET A 50 -12.40 8.11 3.72
C MET A 50 -10.91 8.09 4.11
N TYR A 51 -10.50 7.21 5.01
CA TYR A 51 -9.09 7.08 5.39
C TYR A 51 -8.19 6.73 4.21
N PHE A 52 -8.64 5.86 3.31
CA PHE A 52 -7.90 5.50 2.12
C PHE A 52 -7.68 6.70 1.20
N VAL A 53 -8.74 7.48 0.94
CA VAL A 53 -8.62 8.69 0.10
C VAL A 53 -7.65 9.68 0.73
N VAL A 54 -7.75 9.93 2.04
CA VAL A 54 -6.84 10.83 2.76
C VAL A 54 -5.39 10.34 2.67
N LEU A 55 -5.14 9.05 2.93
CA LEU A 55 -3.79 8.47 2.85
C LEU A 55 -3.21 8.56 1.44
N VAL A 56 -4.00 8.24 0.41
CA VAL A 56 -3.60 8.39 -0.99
C VAL A 56 -3.26 9.84 -1.31
N SER A 57 -4.11 10.80 -0.91
CA SER A 57 -3.83 12.22 -1.11
C SER A 57 -2.54 12.66 -0.44
N VAL A 58 -2.29 12.25 0.81
CA VAL A 58 -1.05 12.56 1.53
C VAL A 58 0.19 11.97 0.83
N LEU A 59 0.12 10.71 0.38
CA LEU A 59 1.22 10.06 -0.34
C LEU A 59 1.49 10.72 -1.69
N ILE A 60 0.45 11.13 -2.42
CA ILE A 60 0.59 11.90 -3.67
C ILE A 60 1.27 13.24 -3.41
N LEU A 61 0.88 13.97 -2.35
CA LEU A 61 1.52 15.24 -2.01
C LEU A 61 3.01 15.04 -1.66
N CYS A 62 3.35 13.98 -0.91
CA CYS A 62 4.74 13.64 -0.61
C CYS A 62 5.53 13.26 -1.87
N LEU A 63 4.90 12.55 -2.81
CA LEU A 63 5.51 12.19 -4.09
C LEU A 63 5.79 13.43 -4.93
N LEU A 64 4.83 14.35 -5.02
CA LEU A 64 4.99 15.61 -5.72
C LEU A 64 6.08 16.49 -5.08
N ASP A 65 6.15 16.54 -3.75
CA ASP A 65 7.20 17.24 -3.02
C ASP A 65 8.59 16.66 -3.37
N ALA A 66 8.73 15.33 -3.34
CA ALA A 66 9.99 14.67 -3.72
C ALA A 66 10.38 14.94 -5.18
N ILE A 67 9.42 14.93 -6.12
CA ILE A 67 9.67 15.27 -7.54
C ILE A 67 10.16 16.72 -7.65
N ARG A 68 9.49 17.67 -6.96
CA ARG A 68 9.90 19.08 -6.98
C ARG A 68 11.30 19.27 -6.41
N GLU A 69 11.63 18.58 -5.31
CA GLU A 69 12.99 18.60 -4.76
C GLU A 69 14.01 18.01 -5.73
N MET A 70 13.72 16.88 -6.38
CA MET A 70 14.63 16.29 -7.37
C MET A 70 14.89 17.25 -8.53
N GLN A 71 13.85 17.87 -9.09
CA GLN A 71 14.00 18.83 -10.18
C GLN A 71 14.80 20.06 -9.73
N LYS A 72 14.48 20.62 -8.55
CA LYS A 72 15.18 21.79 -7.99
C LYS A 72 16.69 21.53 -7.85
N TYR A 73 17.07 20.40 -7.27
CA TYR A 73 18.48 20.09 -7.04
C TYR A 73 19.19 19.53 -8.28
N SER A 74 18.46 19.06 -9.30
CA SER A 74 19.02 18.63 -10.59
C SER A 74 19.32 19.80 -11.54
N SER A 75 18.66 20.95 -11.39
CA SER A 75 18.85 22.11 -12.29
C SER A 75 19.88 23.13 -11.78
N THR A 76 20.45 22.94 -10.59
CA THR A 76 21.37 23.91 -9.94
C THR A 76 22.84 23.70 -10.34
N ASP A 77 23.11 23.32 -11.59
CA ASP A 77 24.41 22.74 -11.98
C ASP A 77 25.34 23.67 -12.79
N SER A 78 25.15 25.00 -12.80
CA SER A 78 25.99 25.86 -13.67
C SER A 78 25.96 27.35 -13.34
N SER A 79 26.49 27.75 -12.18
CA SER A 79 26.98 29.13 -12.04
C SER A 79 28.13 29.22 -11.04
N ASP A 80 29.32 29.47 -11.61
CA ASP A 80 30.58 29.90 -11.00
C ASP A 80 31.40 28.91 -10.14
N HIS A 81 32.67 28.82 -10.58
CA HIS A 81 33.79 27.96 -10.20
C HIS A 81 34.28 28.02 -8.73
N GLN A 82 33.42 28.26 -7.73
CA GLN A 82 33.88 28.48 -6.36
C GLN A 82 33.47 27.49 -5.28
N HIS A 83 32.73 26.40 -5.53
CA HIS A 83 32.33 25.58 -4.37
C HIS A 83 32.05 24.12 -4.70
N LEU A 84 33.11 23.31 -4.81
CA LEU A 84 33.06 21.83 -4.72
C LEU A 84 32.19 21.37 -3.53
N ASP A 85 32.23 22.09 -2.41
CA ASP A 85 31.41 21.84 -1.23
C ASP A 85 29.90 22.12 -1.46
N ALA A 86 29.53 23.04 -2.34
CA ALA A 86 28.12 23.33 -2.67
C ALA A 86 27.58 22.30 -3.64
N GLU A 87 28.38 21.89 -4.63
CA GLU A 87 28.05 20.79 -5.53
C GLU A 87 27.87 19.48 -4.75
N MET A 88 28.77 19.18 -3.80
CA MET A 88 28.65 18.00 -2.95
C MET A 88 27.39 18.04 -2.07
N GLN A 89 27.03 19.21 -1.52
CA GLN A 89 25.78 19.39 -0.78
C GLN A 89 24.53 19.29 -1.67
N GLY A 90 24.58 19.79 -2.91
CA GLY A 90 23.52 19.67 -3.90
C GLY A 90 23.25 18.20 -4.26
N ASN A 91 24.30 17.46 -4.57
CA ASN A 91 24.23 16.03 -4.87
C ASN A 91 23.67 15.22 -3.69
N MET A 92 24.09 15.51 -2.46
CA MET A 92 23.53 14.86 -1.26
C MET A 92 22.02 15.13 -1.08
N ARG A 93 21.54 16.33 -1.42
CA ARG A 93 20.11 16.68 -1.38
C ARG A 93 19.34 15.99 -2.51
N LEU A 94 19.92 15.88 -3.70
CA LEU A 94 19.35 15.15 -4.82
C LEU A 94 19.15 13.65 -4.48
N PHE A 95 20.17 12.98 -3.94
CA PHE A 95 20.05 11.58 -3.50
C PHE A 95 18.98 11.39 -2.42
N ARG A 96 18.83 12.37 -1.52
CA ARG A 96 17.77 12.35 -0.51
C ARG A 96 16.38 12.43 -1.15
N ALA A 97 16.21 13.33 -2.11
CA ALA A 97 14.95 13.49 -2.84
C ALA A 97 14.60 12.24 -3.66
N GLN A 98 15.59 11.62 -4.33
CA GLN A 98 15.42 10.35 -5.04
C GLN A 98 14.94 9.23 -4.12
N ARG A 99 15.59 9.04 -2.95
CA ARG A 99 15.14 8.03 -1.98
C ARG A 99 13.71 8.30 -1.51
N ASN A 100 13.38 9.55 -1.20
CA ASN A 100 12.05 9.96 -0.75
C ASN A 100 10.97 9.72 -1.82
N PHE A 101 11.31 9.95 -3.10
CA PHE A 101 10.47 9.61 -4.24
C PHE A 101 10.18 8.10 -4.30
N TYR A 102 11.21 7.24 -4.17
CA TYR A 102 11.01 5.79 -4.16
C TYR A 102 10.16 5.33 -2.97
N ILE A 103 10.41 5.86 -1.77
CA ILE A 103 9.65 5.50 -0.57
C ILE A 103 8.16 5.85 -0.75
N SER A 104 7.86 7.08 -1.14
CA SER A 104 6.47 7.54 -1.31
C SER A 104 5.77 6.85 -2.49
N GLY A 105 6.48 6.64 -3.60
CA GLY A 105 5.93 5.99 -4.79
C GLY A 105 5.59 4.52 -4.55
N ILE A 106 6.50 3.77 -3.91
CA ILE A 106 6.25 2.36 -3.57
C ILE A 106 5.14 2.26 -2.52
N ALA A 107 5.12 3.13 -1.51
CA ALA A 107 4.05 3.13 -0.51
C ALA A 107 2.67 3.38 -1.15
N LEU A 108 2.58 4.37 -2.04
CA LEU A 108 1.34 4.65 -2.78
C LEU A 108 0.88 3.44 -3.61
N PHE A 109 1.81 2.77 -4.29
CA PHE A 109 1.52 1.58 -5.07
C PHE A 109 1.04 0.42 -4.19
N LEU A 110 1.78 0.11 -3.12
CA LEU A 110 1.44 -1.00 -2.22
C LEU A 110 0.10 -0.76 -1.52
N LEU A 111 -0.23 0.47 -1.15
CA LEU A 111 -1.52 0.81 -0.55
C LEU A 111 -2.69 0.38 -1.45
N VAL A 112 -2.60 0.66 -2.75
CA VAL A 112 -3.60 0.26 -3.74
C VAL A 112 -3.64 -1.27 -3.90
N VAL A 113 -2.47 -1.91 -3.98
CA VAL A 113 -2.34 -3.37 -4.09
C VAL A 113 -2.99 -4.06 -2.89
N ILE A 114 -2.70 -3.61 -1.66
CA ILE A 114 -3.27 -4.15 -0.43
C ILE A 114 -4.79 -4.06 -0.45
N ARG A 115 -5.34 -2.88 -0.78
CA ARG A 115 -6.80 -2.71 -0.89
C ARG A 115 -7.41 -3.71 -1.86
N ARG A 116 -6.77 -3.88 -3.03
CA ARG A 116 -7.24 -4.82 -4.06
C ARG A 116 -7.14 -6.27 -3.59
N MET A 117 -6.04 -6.67 -2.94
CA MET A 117 -5.86 -8.01 -2.39
C MET A 117 -6.94 -8.35 -1.36
N ILE A 118 -7.21 -7.47 -0.40
CA ILE A 118 -8.24 -7.68 0.63
C ILE A 118 -9.62 -7.91 -0.01
N GLN A 119 -9.98 -7.10 -1.02
CA GLN A 119 -11.25 -7.24 -1.74
C GLN A 119 -11.34 -8.60 -2.43
N MET A 120 -10.32 -8.99 -3.19
CA MET A 120 -10.27 -10.28 -3.90
C MET A 120 -10.33 -11.46 -2.93
N THR A 121 -9.64 -11.41 -1.78
CA THR A 121 -9.70 -12.47 -0.76
C THR A 121 -11.13 -12.62 -0.19
N CYS A 122 -11.81 -11.50 0.09
CA CYS A 122 -13.18 -11.53 0.59
C CYS A 122 -14.16 -12.09 -0.45
N GLU A 123 -14.01 -11.71 -1.72
CA GLU A 123 -14.81 -12.22 -2.85
C GLU A 123 -14.59 -13.71 -3.05
N LEU A 124 -13.33 -14.15 -3.10
CA LEU A 124 -12.97 -15.56 -3.25
C LEU A 124 -13.56 -16.44 -2.13
N ALA A 125 -13.50 -15.98 -0.88
CA ALA A 125 -14.09 -16.70 0.23
C ALA A 125 -15.63 -16.75 0.18
N ALA A 126 -16.29 -15.72 -0.35
CA ALA A 126 -17.73 -15.74 -0.57
C ALA A 126 -18.12 -16.73 -1.68
N LEU A 127 -17.35 -16.76 -2.77
CA LEU A 127 -17.52 -17.71 -3.87
C LEU A 127 -17.32 -19.16 -3.42
N TYR A 128 -16.32 -19.43 -2.58
CA TYR A 128 -16.12 -20.78 -2.02
C TYR A 128 -17.31 -21.23 -1.17
N ALA A 129 -17.82 -20.35 -0.30
CA ALA A 129 -18.99 -20.66 0.53
C ALA A 129 -20.24 -20.90 -0.32
N GLN A 130 -20.45 -20.12 -1.38
CA GLN A 130 -21.57 -20.29 -2.30
C GLN A 130 -21.45 -21.60 -3.12
N SER A 131 -20.26 -21.91 -3.62
CA SER A 131 -19.99 -23.16 -4.34
C SER A 131 -20.28 -24.39 -3.48
N GLU A 132 -19.83 -24.39 -2.21
CA GLU A 132 -20.10 -25.46 -1.27
C GLU A 132 -21.60 -25.61 -0.96
N ALA A 133 -22.32 -24.50 -0.80
CA ALA A 133 -23.77 -24.52 -0.60
C ALA A 133 -24.52 -25.08 -1.82
N ASN A 134 -24.15 -24.66 -3.03
CA ASN A 134 -24.74 -25.15 -4.28
C ASN A 134 -24.49 -26.65 -4.46
N PHE A 135 -23.28 -27.13 -4.17
CA PHE A 135 -22.93 -28.54 -4.25
C PHE A 135 -23.76 -29.40 -3.29
N ARG A 136 -23.93 -28.94 -2.05
CA ARG A 136 -24.79 -29.61 -1.06
C ARG A 136 -26.25 -29.65 -1.51
N GLN A 137 -26.78 -28.55 -2.06
CA GLN A 137 -28.14 -28.51 -2.58
C GLN A 137 -28.35 -29.49 -3.74
N ALA A 138 -27.40 -29.58 -4.68
CA ALA A 138 -27.45 -30.54 -5.77
C ALA A 138 -27.45 -31.99 -5.25
N GLN A 139 -26.59 -32.32 -4.29
CA GLN A 139 -26.57 -33.65 -3.66
C GLN A 139 -27.89 -33.99 -2.96
N SER A 140 -28.45 -33.05 -2.19
CA SER A 140 -29.75 -33.27 -1.54
C SER A 140 -30.89 -33.48 -2.53
N ALA A 141 -30.88 -32.79 -3.68
CA ALA A 141 -31.87 -32.99 -4.73
C ALA A 141 -31.74 -34.36 -5.40
N THR A 142 -30.52 -34.85 -5.64
CA THR A 142 -30.30 -36.19 -6.21
C THR A 142 -30.67 -37.32 -5.25
N VAL A 143 -30.51 -37.13 -3.94
CA VAL A 143 -30.89 -38.14 -2.93
C VAL A 143 -32.40 -38.18 -2.67
N ALA A 144 -33.10 -37.08 -2.92
CA ALA A 144 -34.55 -36.99 -2.75
C ALA A 144 -35.36 -37.46 -3.99
N ALA A 145 -34.69 -37.67 -5.13
CA ALA A 145 -35.26 -38.19 -6.37
C ALA A 145 -35.05 -39.71 -6.49
#